data_AF-A0A9E8ZNG7-F1
#
_entry.id   AF-A0A9E8ZNG7-F1
#
_cell.length_a   1.000
_cell.length_b   1.000
_cell.length_c   1.000
_cell.angle_alpha   90.00
_cell.angle_beta   90.00
_cell.angle_gamma   90.00
#
_symmetry.space_group_name_H-M   'P 1'
#
loop_
_entity.id
_entity.type
_entity.pdbx_description
1 polymer ?
#
loop_
_entity_poly.entity_id
_entity_poly.type
_entity_poly.pdbx_seq_one_letter_code
_entity_poly.pdbx_strand_id
1 'polypeptide(L)' 'MPRKIRELKAQISREGFVYLLKRGKGSHERWRHSLLKKTLTISGKDGDDVPRYLEK' A
#
# COMPACT_ATOMS: atom_id res chain seq x y z
N MET A 1 8.25 9.82 -14.47
CA MET A 1 7.56 8.53 -14.63
C MET A 1 6.67 8.33 -13.43
N PRO A 2 5.45 7.78 -13.60
CA PRO A 2 4.61 7.44 -12.46
C PRO A 2 5.34 6.45 -11.55
N ARG A 3 5.24 6.68 -10.23
CA ARG A 3 5.80 5.80 -9.23
C ARG A 3 5.18 4.42 -9.34
N LYS A 4 5.95 3.36 -9.07
CA LYS A 4 5.42 1.98 -9.06
C LYS A 4 4.88 1.59 -7.70
N ILE A 5 3.87 0.70 -7.68
CA ILE A 5 3.27 0.20 -6.44
C ILE A 5 4.31 -0.44 -5.51
N ARG A 6 5.30 -1.16 -6.06
CA ARG A 6 6.42 -1.71 -5.26
C ARG A 6 7.19 -0.64 -4.47
N GLU A 7 7.35 0.55 -5.06
CA GLU A 7 8.08 1.66 -4.44
C GLU A 7 7.23 2.30 -3.35
N LEU A 8 5.91 2.41 -3.57
CA LEU A 8 4.97 2.88 -2.55
C LEU A 8 4.98 1.95 -1.33
N LYS A 9 4.88 0.62 -1.55
CA LYS A 9 4.96 -0.39 -0.50
C LYS A 9 6.25 -0.30 0.30
N ALA A 10 7.39 -0.16 -0.39
CA ALA A 10 8.69 0.00 0.27
C ALA A 10 8.76 1.24 1.16
N GLN A 11 8.20 2.38 0.72
CA GLN A 11 8.16 3.59 1.54
C GLN A 11 7.27 3.41 2.76
N ILE A 12 6.01 2.99 2.59
CA ILE A 12 5.10 2.87 3.74
C ILE A 12 5.59 1.82 4.73
N SER A 13 6.23 0.75 4.26
CA SER A 13 6.85 -0.25 5.13
C SER A 13 7.95 0.37 5.99
N ARG A 14 8.79 1.24 5.39
CA ARG A 14 9.82 2.00 6.11
C ARG A 14 9.22 3.01 7.10
N GLU A 15 8.07 3.58 6.79
CA GLU A 15 7.33 4.47 7.70
C GLU A 15 6.63 3.70 8.84
N GLY A 16 6.67 2.36 8.85
CA GLY A 16 6.11 1.53 9.92
C GLY A 16 4.74 0.94 9.62
N PHE A 17 4.28 1.01 8.37
CA PHE A 17 3.08 0.28 7.97
C PHE A 17 3.38 -1.21 7.86
N VAL A 18 2.53 -2.01 8.49
CA VAL A 18 2.59 -3.47 8.50
C VAL A 18 1.53 -4.02 7.55
N TYR A 19 1.97 -4.89 6.66
CA TYR A 19 1.08 -5.61 5.76
C TYR A 19 0.18 -6.58 6.53
N LEU A 20 -1.13 -6.51 6.30
CA LEU A 20 -2.14 -7.38 6.91
C LEU A 20 -2.48 -8.54 5.97
N LEU A 21 -1.67 -9.59 6.07
CA LEU A 21 -1.95 -10.89 5.45
C LEU A 21 -3.36 -11.36 5.84
N LYS A 22 -4.15 -11.79 4.85
CA LYS A 22 -5.55 -12.28 4.94
C LYS A 22 -6.67 -11.24 4.92
N ARG A 23 -6.39 -9.93 4.82
CA ARG A 23 -7.45 -8.91 4.59
C ARG A 23 -7.51 -8.33 3.17
N GLY A 24 -6.64 -8.81 2.29
CA GLY A 24 -6.63 -8.49 0.87
C GLY A 24 -7.45 -9.49 0.05
N LYS A 25 -8.21 -9.01 -0.93
CA LYS A 25 -8.89 -9.85 -1.93
C LYS A 25 -8.31 -9.53 -3.31
N GLY A 26 -7.81 -10.54 -4.01
CA GLY A 26 -7.17 -10.36 -5.32
C GLY A 26 -5.90 -9.51 -5.23
N SER A 27 -5.81 -8.47 -6.06
CA SER A 27 -4.67 -7.54 -6.09
C SER A 27 -4.77 -6.40 -5.06
N HIS A 28 -5.71 -6.49 -4.11
CA HIS A 28 -5.82 -5.50 -3.04
C HIS A 28 -5.07 -5.97 -1.81
N GLU A 29 -4.18 -5.11 -1.31
CA GLU A 29 -3.44 -5.30 -0.08
C GLU A 29 -3.90 -4.32 0.98
N ARG A 30 -3.95 -4.78 2.22
CA ARG A 30 -4.33 -3.94 3.35
C ARG A 30 -3.13 -3.77 4.27
N TRP A 31 -2.88 -2.54 4.65
CA TRP A 31 -1.76 -2.12 5.47
C TRP A 31 -2.27 -1.41 6.71
N ARG A 32 -1.57 -1.58 7.83
CA ARG A 32 -1.90 -1.00 9.13
C ARG A 32 -0.68 -0.32 9.71
N HIS A 33 -0.84 0.88 10.21
CA HIS A 33 0.18 1.50 11.04
C HIS A 33 -0.15 1.31 12.52
N SER A 34 0.84 1.06 13.38
CA SER A 34 0.61 0.85 14.82
C SER A 34 0.00 2.07 15.51
N LEU A 35 0.37 3.27 15.06
CA LEU A 35 -0.10 4.54 15.63
C LEU A 35 -1.39 5.08 14.99
N LEU A 36 -1.86 4.49 13.87
CA LEU A 36 -3.06 4.95 13.18
C LEU A 36 -4.20 3.94 13.40
N LYS A 37 -5.36 4.44 13.86
CA LYS A 37 -6.58 3.62 13.93
C LYS A 37 -7.17 3.27 12.56
N LYS A 38 -6.66 3.89 11.48
CA LYS A 38 -7.08 3.65 10.10
C LYS A 38 -6.17 2.64 9.41
N THR A 39 -6.74 1.83 8.52
CA THR A 39 -5.99 0.95 7.63
C THR A 39 -5.86 1.59 6.25
N LEU A 40 -4.68 1.48 5.64
CA LEU A 40 -4.45 1.84 4.25
C LEU A 40 -4.78 0.65 3.35
N THR A 41 -5.40 0.90 2.20
CA THR A 41 -5.67 -0.13 1.19
C THR A 41 -4.94 0.27 -0.09
N ILE A 42 -4.06 -0.59 -0.57
CA ILE A 42 -3.35 -0.41 -1.83
C ILE A 42 -3.93 -1.42 -2.82
N SER A 43 -4.39 -0.94 -3.97
CA SER A 43 -4.88 -1.79 -5.05
C SER A 43 -3.86 -1.83 -6.18
N GLY A 44 -3.57 -3.04 -6.67
CA GLY A 44 -2.72 -3.28 -7.83
C GLY A 44 -1.53 -4.16 -7.50
N LYS A 45 -0.85 -4.60 -8.56
CA LYS A 45 0.36 -5.43 -8.50
C LYS A 45 1.60 -4.56 -8.43
N ASP A 46 2.72 -5.14 -8.00
CA ASP A 46 4.00 -4.43 -7.82
C ASP A 46 4.51 -3.69 -9.05
N GLY A 47 4.19 -4.18 -10.26
CA GLY A 47 4.57 -3.57 -11.54
C GLY A 47 3.63 -2.47 -12.03
N ASP A 48 2.46 -2.32 -11.41
CA ASP A 48 1.49 -1.31 -11.80
C ASP A 48 1.94 0.08 -11.32
N ASP A 49 1.48 1.10 -12.04
CA ASP A 49 1.65 2.48 -11.64
C ASP A 49 0.77 2.79 -10.43
N VAL A 50 1.26 3.62 -9.52
CA VAL A 50 0.49 4.07 -8.37
C VAL A 50 -0.69 4.91 -8.87
N PRO A 51 -1.93 4.53 -8.51
CA PRO A 51 -3.09 5.36 -8.82
C PRO A 51 -2.95 6.77 -8.26
N ARG A 52 -3.32 7.79 -9.03
CA ARG A 52 -3.21 9.20 -8.63
C ARG A 52 -3.86 9.55 -7.28
N TYR A 53 -4.87 8.81 -6.84
CA TYR A 53 -5.52 9.04 -5.55
C TYR A 53 -4.71 8.53 -4.35
N LEU A 54 -3.72 7.64 -4.57
CA LEU A 54 -2.78 7.20 -3.52
C LEU A 54 -1.56 8.12 -3.40
N GLU A 55 -1.38 9.06 -4.35
CA GLU A 55 -0.33 10.08 -4.30
C GLU A 55 -0.83 11.45 -3.81
N LYS A 56 -2.13 11.58 -3.48
CA LYS A 56 -2.74 12.77 -2.89
C LYS A 56 -2.98 12.57 -1.41
#